data_AF-A0A2V6AUT4-F1
#
_entry.id   AF-A0A2V6AUT4-F1
#
_cell.length_a   1.000
_cell.length_b   1.000
_cell.length_c   1.000
_cell.angle_alpha   90.00
_cell.angle_beta   90.00
_cell.angle_gamma   90.00
#
_symmetry.space_group_name_H-M   'P 1'
#
loop_
_entity.id
_entity.type
_entity.pdbx_description
1 polymer ?
#
loop_
_entity_poly.entity_id
_entity_poly.type
_entity_poly.pdbx_seq_one_letter_code
_entity_poly.pdbx_strand_id
1 'polypeptide(L)' 'MAEIATVDGEGIVSIKGKAGYQMAYMGCDENRGVIAVLGKEGEQAAALTSGEKGGTLVFFDAKGEPKASLPK' A
#
# COMPACT_ATOMS: atom_id res chain seq x y z
N MET A 1 6.87 -14.66 -3.39
CA MET A 1 7.69 -14.51 -2.16
C MET A 1 6.89 -13.70 -1.17
N ALA A 2 6.88 -14.08 0.10
CA ALA A 2 6.33 -13.24 1.17
C ALA A 2 7.47 -12.89 2.13
N GLU A 3 7.52 -11.64 2.55
CA GLU A 3 8.56 -11.08 3.39
C GLU A 3 7.91 -10.27 4.52
N ILE A 4 8.42 -10.44 5.74
CA ILE A 4 8.13 -9.60 6.89
C ILE A 4 9.49 -9.14 7.41
N ALA A 5 9.68 -7.84 7.49
CA ALA A 5 10.95 -7.25 7.89
C ALA A 5 10.75 -5.94 8.64
N THR A 6 11.83 -5.46 9.26
CA THR A 6 11.95 -4.09 9.73
C THR A 6 13.06 -3.43 8.94
N VAL A 7 12.79 -2.29 8.33
CA VAL A 7 13.74 -1.49 7.55
C VAL A 7 13.78 -0.11 8.18
N ASP A 8 14.95 0.32 8.65
CA ASP A 8 15.12 1.63 9.31
C ASP A 8 14.16 1.89 10.49
N GLY A 9 13.76 0.84 11.19
CA GLY A 9 12.81 0.91 12.30
C GLY A 9 11.33 0.81 11.88
N GLU A 10 11.04 0.81 10.59
CA GLU A 10 9.71 0.69 10.02
C GLU A 10 9.36 -0.77 9.71
N GLY A 11 8.21 -1.23 10.19
CA GLY A 11 7.71 -2.57 9.91
C GLY A 11 7.14 -2.67 8.50
N ILE A 12 7.51 -3.72 7.77
CA ILE A 12 6.96 -4.02 6.43
C ILE A 12 6.47 -5.46 6.32
N VAL A 13 5.43 -5.65 5.51
CA VAL A 13 5.01 -6.93 4.96
C VAL A 13 4.87 -6.76 3.44
N SER A 14 5.57 -7.58 2.67
CA SER A 14 5.56 -7.53 1.20
C SER A 14 5.26 -8.89 0.60
N ILE A 15 4.34 -8.94 -0.37
CA ILE A 15 4.08 -10.13 -1.17
C ILE A 15 4.44 -9.81 -2.61
N LYS A 16 5.40 -10.56 -3.16
CA LYS A 16 5.84 -10.46 -4.57
C LYS A 16 5.28 -11.61 -5.40
N GLY A 17 4.76 -11.28 -6.58
CA GLY A 17 4.32 -12.24 -7.59
C GLY A 17 5.48 -12.93 -8.30
N LYS A 18 5.17 -13.86 -9.22
CA LYS A 18 6.18 -14.65 -9.96
C LYS A 18 7.14 -13.78 -10.76
N ALA A 19 6.67 -12.66 -11.29
CA ALA A 19 7.48 -11.70 -12.06
C ALA A 19 8.35 -10.79 -11.18
N GLY A 20 8.32 -10.94 -9.85
CA GLY A 20 9.08 -10.13 -8.91
C GLY A 20 8.41 -8.82 -8.50
N TYR A 21 7.36 -8.38 -9.20
CA TYR A 21 6.55 -7.23 -8.81
C TYR A 21 5.83 -7.46 -7.48
N GLN A 22 5.78 -6.41 -6.66
CA GLN A 22 5.00 -6.40 -5.43
C GLN A 22 3.51 -6.34 -5.77
N MET A 23 2.74 -7.24 -5.16
CA MET A 23 1.30 -7.38 -5.38
C MET A 23 0.49 -6.97 -4.15
N ALA A 24 1.09 -7.04 -2.96
CA ALA A 24 0.52 -6.54 -1.71
C ALA A 24 1.60 -5.94 -0.81
N TYR A 25 1.20 -4.94 -0.03
CA TYR A 25 2.06 -4.23 0.91
C TYR A 25 1.29 -3.90 2.19
N MET A 26 1.96 -4.02 3.32
CA MET A 26 1.59 -3.35 4.56
C MET A 26 2.85 -2.72 5.13
N GLY A 27 2.75 -1.50 5.62
CA GLY A 27 3.86 -0.84 6.28
C GLY A 27 3.40 0.33 7.13
N CYS A 28 4.35 0.96 7.81
CA CYS A 28 4.11 2.16 8.58
C CYS A 28 5.37 3.02 8.67
N ASP A 29 5.18 4.33 8.75
CA ASP A 29 6.19 5.30 9.14
C ASP A 29 5.80 5.93 10.49
N GLU A 30 6.56 6.92 10.96
CA GLU A 30 6.30 7.64 12.21
C GLU A 30 4.94 8.36 12.25
N ASN A 31 4.33 8.61 11.08
CA ASN A 31 3.12 9.42 10.92
C ASN A 31 1.88 8.58 10.56
N ARG A 32 2.05 7.43 9.89
CA ARG A 32 0.94 6.67 9.32
C ARG A 32 1.25 5.20 9.05
N GLY A 33 0.18 4.39 9.07
CA GLY A 33 0.15 3.05 8.53
C GLY A 33 -0.47 3.01 7.13
N VAL A 34 -0.09 2.02 6.33
CA VAL A 34 -0.64 1.76 5.01
C VAL A 34 -0.82 0.26 4.78
N ILE A 35 -1.92 -0.09 4.10
CA ILE A 35 -2.14 -1.39 3.47
C ILE A 35 -2.48 -1.12 2.02
N ALA A 36 -1.75 -1.70 1.08
CA ALA A 36 -1.96 -1.51 -0.35
C ALA A 36 -2.07 -2.82 -1.12
N VAL A 37 -2.96 -2.81 -2.11
CA VAL A 37 -3.05 -3.83 -3.16
C VAL A 37 -2.52 -3.20 -4.44
N LEU A 38 -1.65 -3.92 -5.12
CA LEU A 38 -0.96 -3.46 -6.32
C LEU A 38 -1.36 -4.31 -7.53
N GLY A 39 -1.31 -3.69 -8.71
CA GLY A 39 -1.55 -4.33 -9.99
C GLY A 39 -0.33 -5.12 -10.48
N LYS A 40 -0.40 -5.56 -11.74
CA LYS A 40 0.49 -6.61 -12.28
C LYS A 40 1.94 -6.13 -12.46
N GLU A 41 2.17 -4.82 -12.51
CA GLU A 41 3.48 -4.19 -12.71
C GLU A 41 3.92 -3.40 -11.46
N GLY A 42 3.22 -3.59 -10.33
CA GLY A 42 3.49 -2.90 -9.07
C GLY A 42 2.88 -1.51 -8.97
N GLU A 43 1.97 -1.14 -9.86
CA GLU A 43 1.15 0.06 -9.75
C GLU A 43 0.17 -0.07 -8.57
N GLN A 44 -0.01 0.96 -7.75
CA GLN A 44 -1.03 0.89 -6.69
C GLN A 44 -2.42 0.86 -7.32
N ALA A 45 -3.25 -0.11 -6.91
CA ALA A 45 -4.65 -0.21 -7.31
C ALA A 45 -5.59 0.34 -6.22
N ALA A 46 -5.26 0.06 -4.96
CA ALA A 46 -5.95 0.61 -3.80
C ALA A 46 -5.01 0.68 -2.58
N ALA A 47 -5.24 1.66 -1.70
CA ALA A 47 -4.54 1.77 -0.43
C ALA A 47 -5.48 2.23 0.68
N LEU A 48 -5.44 1.54 1.83
CA LEU A 48 -5.97 1.99 3.09
C LEU A 48 -4.84 2.66 3.87
N THR A 49 -4.99 3.95 4.17
CA THR A 49 -4.00 4.74 4.90
C THR A 49 -4.59 5.25 6.21
N SER A 50 -3.80 5.35 7.28
CA SER A 50 -4.15 6.19 8.43
C SER A 50 -3.53 7.57 8.31
N GLY A 51 -4.12 8.55 8.98
CA GLY A 51 -3.57 9.89 9.14
C GLY A 51 -4.30 10.62 10.27
N GLU A 52 -3.94 11.88 10.51
CA GLU A 52 -4.50 12.69 11.62
C GLU A 52 -6.04 12.77 11.61
N LYS A 53 -6.65 12.70 10.43
CA LYS A 53 -8.11 12.76 10.24
C LYS A 53 -8.79 11.38 10.24
N GLY A 54 -8.05 10.32 10.58
CA GLY A 54 -8.52 8.94 10.57
C GLY A 54 -8.09 8.15 9.34
N GLY A 55 -8.74 7.01 9.11
CA GLY A 55 -8.46 6.12 8.00
C GLY A 55 -9.08 6.59 6.69
N THR A 56 -8.37 6.46 5.58
CA THR A 56 -8.88 6.70 4.22
C THR A 56 -8.54 5.52 3.31
N LEU A 57 -9.53 4.98 2.61
CA LEU A 57 -9.34 4.05 1.51
C LEU A 57 -9.35 4.83 0.20
N VAL A 58 -8.29 4.73 -0.59
CA VAL A 58 -8.13 5.38 -1.89
C VAL A 58 -8.05 4.33 -3.00
N PHE A 59 -8.77 4.55 -4.09
CA PHE A 59 -8.67 3.75 -5.32
C PHE A 59 -7.94 4.55 -6.38
N PHE A 60 -7.04 3.91 -7.12
CA PHE A 60 -6.22 4.53 -8.15
C PHE A 60 -6.58 3.99 -9.55
N ASP A 61 -6.31 4.77 -10.59
CA ASP A 61 -6.36 4.27 -11.96
C ASP A 61 -5.02 3.65 -12.41
N ALA A 62 -4.99 3.19 -13.66
CA ALA A 62 -3.81 2.55 -14.25
C ALA A 62 -2.58 3.48 -14.39
N LYS A 63 -2.73 4.80 -14.21
CA LYS A 63 -1.61 5.75 -14.17
C LYS A 63 -1.15 6.05 -12.74
N GLY A 64 -1.79 5.46 -11.73
CA GLY A 64 -1.55 5.74 -10.33
C GLY A 64 -2.24 7.01 -9.83
N GLU A 65 -3.23 7.55 -10.55
CA GLU A 65 -3.98 8.73 -10.10
C GLU A 65 -5.17 8.32 -9.22
N PRO A 66 -5.41 8.97 -8.06
CA PRO A 66 -6.60 8.71 -7.26
C PRO A 66 -7.90 8.97 -8.04
N LYS A 67 -8.83 8.02 -8.02
CA LYS A 67 -10.16 8.12 -8.64
C LYS A 67 -11.31 8.22 -7.63
N ALA A 68 -11.14 7.66 -6.45
CA ALA A 68 -12.15 7.71 -5.39
C ALA A 68 -11.51 7.53 -4.01
N SER A 69 -12.15 8.06 -2.98
CA SER A 69 -11.75 7.86 -1.58
C SER A 69 -12.95 7.65 -0.66
N LEU A 70 -12.71 6.96 0.47
CA LEU A 70 -13.67 6.71 1.54
C LEU A 70 -13.00 6.91 2.92
N PRO A 71 -13.68 7.48 3.93
CA PRO A 71 -14.96 8.18 3.80
C PRO A 71 -14.80 9.48 2.99
N LYS A 72 -15.92 10.07 2.56
CA LYS A 72 -15.94 11.36 1.86
C LYS A 72 -15.92 12.52 2.85
#